data_AF-A0A563VRD1-F1
#
_entry.id   AF-A0A563VRD1-F1
#
_cell.length_a   1.000
_cell.length_b   1.000
_cell.length_c   1.000
_cell.angle_alpha   90.00
_cell.angle_beta   90.00
_cell.angle_gamma   90.00
#
_symmetry.space_group_name_H-M   'P 1'
#
loop_
_entity.id
_entity.type
_entity.pdbx_description
1 polymer ?
#
loop_
_entity_poly.entity_id
_entity_poly.type
_entity_poly.pdbx_seq_one_letter_code
_entity_poly.pdbx_strand_id
1 'polypeptide(L)'
;MPIPPEIQSFIERLNLELEITEREADEGLSLVRPVLSNFPDNVRLIQFVALFNNGLLFVEISRKRIQAIAERLNAPDITSAEIQEAGEDLGMLLGQCMEAKIRGKRILDILKDLA
;
A
#
# COMPACT_ATOMS: atom_id res chain seq x y z
N MET A 1 -11.51 12.55 22.24
CA MET A 1 -12.85 12.25 21.69
C MET A 1 -12.73 11.06 20.76
N PRO A 2 -13.79 10.28 20.45
CA PRO A 2 -13.65 9.24 19.41
C PRO A 2 -13.34 9.88 18.06
N ILE A 3 -12.56 9.18 17.23
CA ILE A 3 -12.26 9.57 15.84
C ILE A 3 -13.60 9.79 15.10
N PRO A 4 -13.73 10.87 14.29
CA PRO A 4 -14.92 11.07 13.47
C PRO A 4 -15.23 9.85 12.59
N PRO A 5 -16.49 9.38 12.53
CA PRO A 5 -16.85 8.16 11.80
C PRO A 5 -16.43 8.16 10.33
N GLU A 6 -16.42 9.33 9.69
CA GLU A 6 -15.99 9.50 8.30
C GLU A 6 -14.50 9.20 8.12
N ILE A 7 -13.67 9.65 9.07
CA ILE A 7 -12.23 9.39 9.05
C ILE A 7 -11.96 7.92 9.38
N GLN A 8 -12.70 7.36 10.34
CA GLN A 8 -12.60 5.95 10.68
C GLN A 8 -12.89 5.06 9.46
N SER A 9 -13.96 5.36 8.72
CA SER A 9 -14.30 4.65 7.48
C SER A 9 -13.20 4.79 6.41
N PHE A 10 -12.57 5.97 6.30
CA PHE A 10 -11.43 6.19 5.41
C PHE A 10 -10.22 5.34 5.79
N ILE A 11 -9.88 5.28 7.08
CA ILE A 11 -8.78 4.46 7.61
C ILE A 11 -9.02 2.98 7.31
N GLU A 12 -10.23 2.48 7.56
CA GLU A 12 -10.60 1.09 7.28
C GLU A 12 -10.47 0.75 5.79
N ARG A 13 -10.97 1.62 4.91
CA ARG A 13 -10.81 1.46 3.47
C ARG A 13 -9.34 1.42 3.06
N LEU A 14 -8.52 2.31 3.61
CA LEU A 14 -7.10 2.39 3.26
C LEU A 14 -6.36 1.13 3.72
N ASN A 15 -6.66 0.62 4.92
CA ASN A 15 -6.10 -0.64 5.41
C ASN A 15 -6.46 -1.84 4.52
N LEU A 16 -7.71 -1.92 4.05
CA LEU A 16 -8.14 -2.96 3.11
C LEU A 16 -7.36 -2.89 1.79
N GLU A 17 -7.17 -1.69 1.25
CA GLU A 17 -6.43 -1.50 -0.01
C GLU A 17 -4.94 -1.85 0.14
N LEU A 18 -4.35 -1.56 1.30
CA LEU A 18 -2.98 -1.96 1.62
C LEU A 18 -2.84 -3.48 1.79
N GLU A 19 -3.81 -4.15 2.41
CA GLU A 19 -3.83 -5.62 2.53
C GLU A 19 -3.92 -6.29 1.15
N ILE A 20 -4.76 -5.76 0.26
CA ILE A 20 -4.83 -6.24 -1.13
C ILE A 20 -3.48 -6.05 -1.82
N THR A 21 -2.86 -4.87 -1.67
CA THR A 21 -1.57 -4.54 -2.30
C THR A 21 -0.44 -5.44 -1.78
N GLU A 22 -0.40 -5.72 -0.49
CA GLU A 22 0.57 -6.63 0.14
C GLU A 22 0.46 -8.04 -0.44
N ARG A 23 -0.77 -8.58 -0.47
CA ARG A 23 -1.03 -9.91 -1.00
C ARG A 23 -0.69 -10.02 -2.49
N GLU A 24 -1.05 -9.03 -3.31
CA GLU A 24 -0.70 -9.00 -4.73
C GLU A 24 0.83 -8.91 -4.93
N ALA A 25 1.54 -8.18 -4.07
CA ALA A 25 3.00 -8.10 -4.13
C ALA A 25 3.69 -9.41 -3.72
N ASP A 26 3.22 -10.05 -2.66
CA ASP A 26 3.71 -11.38 -2.25
C ASP A 26 3.45 -12.44 -3.32
N GLU A 27 2.26 -12.45 -3.91
CA GLU A 27 1.93 -13.33 -5.03
C GLU A 27 2.87 -13.06 -6.22
N GLY A 28 3.07 -11.79 -6.58
CA GLY A 28 3.99 -11.38 -7.64
C GLY A 28 5.43 -11.83 -7.40
N LEU A 29 5.92 -11.72 -6.17
CA LEU A 29 7.24 -12.23 -5.77
C LEU A 29 7.33 -13.75 -5.89
N SER A 30 6.28 -14.47 -5.50
CA SER A 30 6.24 -15.93 -5.59
C SER A 30 6.31 -16.43 -7.04
N LEU A 31 5.72 -15.67 -7.98
CA LEU A 31 5.73 -16.00 -9.41
C LEU A 31 7.03 -15.57 -10.12
N VAL A 32 7.57 -14.39 -9.81
CA VAL A 32 8.74 -13.86 -10.54
C VAL A 32 10.05 -14.52 -10.12
N ARG A 33 10.20 -14.93 -8.84
CA ARG A 33 11.46 -15.48 -8.30
C ARG A 33 11.92 -16.77 -9.01
N PRO A 34 11.04 -17.76 -9.27
CA PRO A 34 11.41 -18.95 -10.04
C PRO A 34 11.87 -18.60 -11.47
N VAL A 35 11.17 -17.68 -12.14
CA VAL A 35 11.51 -17.27 -13.51
C VAL A 35 12.85 -16.53 -13.53
N LEU A 36 13.08 -15.62 -12.58
CA LEU A 36 14.36 -14.91 -12.44
C LEU A 36 15.52 -15.87 -12.16
N SER A 37 15.29 -16.93 -11.38
CA SER A 37 16.33 -17.93 -11.10
C SER A 37 16.82 -18.65 -12.38
N ASN A 38 15.94 -18.79 -13.38
CA ASN A 38 16.29 -19.34 -14.69
C ASN A 38 16.90 -18.29 -15.64
N PHE A 39 16.64 -17.00 -15.41
CA PHE A 39 17.11 -15.89 -16.24
C PHE A 39 17.67 -14.74 -15.36
N PRO A 40 18.80 -14.97 -14.65
CA PRO A 40 19.26 -14.08 -13.58
C PRO A 40 19.62 -12.67 -14.05
N ASP A 41 20.09 -12.53 -15.29
CA ASP A 41 20.49 -11.23 -15.87
C ASP A 41 19.32 -10.50 -16.57
N ASN A 42 18.10 -11.03 -16.48
CA ASN A 42 16.95 -10.41 -17.12
C ASN A 42 16.52 -9.14 -16.35
N VAL A 43 16.89 -7.99 -16.91
CA VAL A 43 16.63 -6.66 -16.35
C VAL A 43 15.14 -6.45 -16.02
N ARG A 44 14.21 -6.98 -16.82
CA ARG A 44 12.77 -6.82 -16.55
C ARG A 44 12.32 -7.60 -15.32
N LEU A 45 12.78 -8.84 -15.18
CA LEU A 45 12.44 -9.67 -14.01
C LEU A 45 13.04 -9.08 -12.72
N ILE A 46 14.26 -8.53 -12.80
CA ILE A 46 14.87 -7.79 -11.68
C ILE A 46 14.00 -6.57 -11.31
N GLN A 47 13.56 -5.79 -12.30
CA GLN A 47 12.67 -4.65 -12.08
C GLN A 47 11.33 -5.05 -11.47
N PHE A 48 10.77 -6.20 -11.85
CA PHE A 48 9.52 -6.71 -11.28
C PHE A 48 9.70 -7.13 -9.81
N VAL A 49 10.81 -7.79 -9.47
CA VAL A 49 11.15 -8.07 -8.06
C VAL A 49 11.27 -6.77 -7.26
N ALA A 50 11.98 -5.77 -7.80
CA ALA A 50 12.13 -4.48 -7.15
C ALA A 50 10.77 -3.77 -6.96
N LEU A 51 9.89 -3.83 -7.97
CA LEU A 51 8.54 -3.27 -7.89
C LEU A 51 7.75 -3.87 -6.73
N PHE A 52 7.69 -5.21 -6.62
CA PHE A 52 6.92 -5.86 -5.56
C PHE A 52 7.53 -5.65 -4.18
N ASN A 53 8.86 -5.72 -4.04
CA ASN A 53 9.52 -5.40 -2.77
C ASN A 53 9.26 -3.94 -2.33
N ASN A 54 9.29 -3.00 -3.27
CA ASN A 54 8.94 -1.60 -2.98
C ASN A 54 7.46 -1.45 -2.62
N GLY A 55 6.58 -2.27 -3.21
CA GLY A 55 5.17 -2.35 -2.83
C GLY A 55 4.98 -2.80 -1.38
N LEU A 56 5.69 -3.85 -0.95
CA LEU A 56 5.67 -4.31 0.45
C LEU A 56 6.21 -3.25 1.42
N LEU A 57 7.33 -2.61 1.08
CA LEU A 57 7.89 -1.52 1.88
C LEU A 57 6.92 -0.34 1.98
N PHE A 58 6.26 0.02 0.86
CA PHE A 58 5.23 1.06 0.84
C PHE A 58 4.07 0.70 1.77
N VAL A 59 3.61 -0.56 1.79
CA VAL A 59 2.56 -1.01 2.70
C VAL A 59 2.97 -0.83 4.16
N GLU A 60 4.18 -1.23 4.53
CA GLU A 60 4.67 -1.10 5.91
C GLU A 60 4.73 0.36 6.35
N ILE A 61 5.28 1.23 5.51
CA ILE A 61 5.37 2.68 5.79
C ILE A 61 3.97 3.30 5.91
N SER A 62 3.06 2.91 5.03
CA SER A 62 1.70 3.44 5.00
C SER A 62 0.92 3.03 6.26
N ARG A 63 1.03 1.78 6.70
CA ARG A 63 0.42 1.31 7.96
C ARG A 63 0.91 2.11 9.16
N LYS A 64 2.23 2.36 9.26
CA LYS A 64 2.80 3.19 10.33
C LYS A 64 2.27 4.63 10.28
N ARG A 65 2.13 5.20 9.08
CA ARG A 65 1.57 6.55 8.90
C ARG A 65 0.10 6.63 9.32
N ILE A 66 -0.73 5.65 8.93
CA ILE A 66 -2.13 5.56 9.36
C ILE A 66 -2.23 5.48 10.88
N GLN A 67 -1.40 4.62 11.50
CA GLN A 67 -1.38 4.47 12.95
C GLN A 67 -1.02 5.79 13.64
N ALA A 68 0.02 6.48 13.18
CA ALA A 68 0.41 7.78 13.73
C ALA A 68 -0.71 8.83 13.59
N ILE A 69 -1.42 8.86 12.46
CA ILE A 69 -2.58 9.74 12.25
C ILE A 69 -3.72 9.37 13.22
N ALA A 70 -4.04 8.08 13.36
CA ALA A 70 -5.08 7.61 14.27
C ALA A 70 -4.76 7.92 15.75
N GLU A 71 -3.50 7.79 16.15
CA GLU A 71 -3.02 8.17 17.48
C GLU A 71 -3.18 9.67 17.72
N ARG A 72 -2.79 10.50 16.74
CA ARG A 72 -3.00 11.96 16.79
C ARG A 72 -4.48 12.32 16.92
N LEU A 73 -5.34 11.65 16.17
CA LEU A 73 -6.79 11.88 16.18
C LEU A 73 -7.48 11.52 17.51
N ASN A 74 -6.85 10.66 18.31
CA ASN A 74 -7.35 10.29 19.64
C ASN A 74 -6.94 11.27 20.75
N ALA A 75 -6.13 12.30 20.44
CA ALA A 75 -5.70 13.30 21.42
C ALA A 75 -6.92 14.01 22.06
N PRO A 76 -6.88 14.30 23.38
CA PRO A 76 -8.00 14.89 24.10
C PRO A 76 -8.33 16.33 23.67
N ASP A 77 -7.35 17.05 23.12
CA ASP A 77 -7.39 18.48 22.76
C ASP A 77 -7.34 18.72 21.24
N ILE A 78 -7.70 17.72 20.44
CA ILE A 78 -7.65 17.83 18.99
C ILE A 78 -8.55 18.95 18.44
N THR A 79 -7.99 19.74 17.55
CA THR A 79 -8.66 20.84 16.87
C THR A 79 -9.29 20.40 15.55
N SER A 80 -10.31 21.13 15.08
CA SER A 80 -10.91 20.88 13.76
C SER A 80 -9.90 21.01 12.61
N ALA A 81 -8.88 21.87 12.77
CA ALA A 81 -7.81 22.01 11.78
C ALA A 81 -6.95 20.75 11.66
N GLU A 82 -6.60 20.13 12.79
CA GLU A 82 -5.85 18.87 12.81
C GLU A 82 -6.67 17.68 12.29
N ILE A 83 -7.98 17.70 12.51
CA ILE A 83 -8.91 16.72 11.92
C ILE A 83 -8.94 16.87 10.40
N GLN A 84 -9.02 18.10 9.89
CA GLN A 84 -9.00 18.35 8.45
C GLN A 84 -7.68 17.92 7.81
N GLU A 85 -6.54 18.33 8.39
CA GLU A 85 -5.21 17.94 7.90
C GLU A 85 -5.05 16.41 7.88
N ALA A 86 -5.53 15.71 8.92
CA ALA A 86 -5.51 14.25 8.95
C ALA A 86 -6.33 13.63 7.80
N GLY A 87 -7.49 14.22 7.49
CA GLY A 87 -8.30 13.80 6.35
C GLY A 87 -7.60 14.00 5.00
N GLU A 88 -6.93 15.14 4.82
CA GLU A 88 -6.14 15.44 3.62
C GLU A 88 -4.96 14.47 3.45
N ASP A 89 -4.26 14.18 4.55
CA ASP A 89 -3.15 13.23 4.59
C ASP A 89 -3.59 11.80 4.23
N LEU A 90 -4.71 11.35 4.79
CA LEU A 90 -5.30 10.04 4.47
C LEU A 90 -5.78 9.99 3.02
N GLY A 91 -6.36 11.08 2.50
CA GLY A 91 -6.77 11.19 1.10
C GLY A 91 -5.60 11.09 0.14
N MET A 92 -4.49 11.78 0.42
CA MET A 92 -3.26 11.67 -0.37
C MET A 92 -2.70 10.24 -0.34
N LEU A 93 -2.66 9.63 0.85
CA LEU A 93 -2.16 8.27 1.02
C LEU A 93 -3.02 7.25 0.26
N LEU A 94 -4.34 7.45 0.22
CA LEU A 94 -5.25 6.60 -0.56
C LEU A 94 -4.94 6.68 -2.06
N GLY A 95 -4.70 7.88 -2.59
CA GLY A 95 -4.29 8.07 -3.99
C GLY A 95 -3.01 7.30 -4.32
N GLN A 96 -1.99 7.44 -3.47
CA GLN A 96 -0.72 6.71 -3.60
C GLN A 96 -0.92 5.19 -3.56
N CYS A 97 -1.74 4.70 -2.63
CA CYS A 97 -2.08 3.28 -2.50
C CYS A 97 -2.75 2.74 -3.77
N MET A 98 -3.71 3.48 -4.33
CA MET A 98 -4.41 3.09 -5.55
C MET A 98 -3.46 3.01 -6.74
N GLU A 99 -2.54 3.97 -6.89
CA GLU A 99 -1.53 3.93 -7.94
C GLU A 99 -0.55 2.76 -7.80
N ALA A 100 -0.11 2.47 -6.58
CA ALA A 100 0.79 1.35 -6.29
C ALA A 100 0.09 0.02 -6.64
N LYS A 101 -1.17 -0.15 -6.22
CA LYS A 101 -1.99 -1.31 -6.53
C LYS A 101 -2.17 -1.50 -8.03
N ILE A 102 -2.55 -0.47 -8.78
CA ILE A 102 -2.73 -0.54 -10.24
C ILE A 102 -1.45 -0.99 -10.94
N ARG A 103 -0.30 -0.44 -10.53
CA ARG A 103 1.00 -0.80 -11.09
C ARG A 103 1.38 -2.24 -10.77
N GLY A 104 1.25 -2.66 -9.51
CA GLY A 104 1.56 -4.01 -9.06
C GLY A 104 0.67 -5.05 -9.75
N LYS A 105 -0.65 -4.82 -9.76
CA LYS A 105 -1.64 -5.71 -10.38
C LYS A 105 -1.35 -5.96 -11.86
N ARG A 106 -1.01 -4.91 -12.62
CA ARG A 106 -0.69 -5.06 -14.05
C ARG A 106 0.49 -6.01 -14.29
N ILE A 107 1.53 -5.93 -13.47
CA ILE A 107 2.70 -6.81 -13.60
C ILE A 107 2.37 -8.22 -13.11
N LEU A 108 1.59 -8.33 -12.04
CA LEU A 108 1.09 -9.61 -11.54
C LEU A 108 0.30 -10.36 -12.61
N ASP A 109 -0.61 -9.68 -13.31
CA ASP A 109 -1.43 -10.27 -14.38
C ASP A 109 -0.54 -10.79 -15.52
N ILE A 110 0.50 -10.02 -15.92
CA ILE A 110 1.49 -10.48 -16.92
C ILE A 110 2.21 -11.75 -16.45
N LEU A 111 2.58 -11.83 -15.17
CA LEU A 111 3.27 -13.00 -14.63
C LEU A 111 2.34 -14.22 -14.56
N LYS A 112 1.06 -14.03 -14.27
CA LYS A 112 0.04 -15.09 -14.27
C LYS A 112 -0.18 -15.67 -15.66
N ASP A 113 -0.13 -14.84 -16.70
CA ASP A 113 -0.25 -15.30 -18.09
C ASP A 113 0.97 -16.10 -18.57
N LEU A 114 2.10 -16.03 -17.85
CA LEU A 114 3.35 -16.71 -18.17
C LEU A 114 3.57 -18.01 -17.37
N ALA A 115 2.75 -18.28 -16.35
CA ALA A 115 2.85 -19.43 -15.46
C ALA A 115 1.94 -20.58 -15.92
#